data_AF-A0AAW8I3F2-F1
#
_entry.id   AF-A0AAW8I3F2-F1
#
_cell.length_a   1.000
_cell.length_b   1.000
_cell.length_c   1.000
_cell.angle_alpha   90.00
_cell.angle_beta   90.00
_cell.angle_gamma   90.00
#
_symmetry.space_group_name_H-M   'P 1'
#
loop_
_entity.id
_entity.type
_entity.pdbx_description
1 polymer ?
#
loop_
_entity_poly.entity_id
_entity_poly.type
_entity_poly.pdbx_seq_one_letter_code
_entity_poly.pdbx_strand_id
1 'polypeptide(L)'
;MAGNPDVVTVLLGGDVMLGRGVDQILPHPGKPQLRERYMRDATGYVRLAERVNGRIPLPVDWRWPWGEALAVLENTATDVCLINLETTITADGEFADRKPVCYRMHPDNVPALTALRPHVCALANNHILDFGYQGLTDTVAALAGAGIQSVGAGADLLAARRSALVTVGHERRVIVGSVAAESSGVPESWAARRDRPGVWLIRDPAQRDVADDVAAQVLADKRPGDIAIVSMHWGSNWGYATAPGDVAFAHRLIDAGIDMVHGHSSHHPRPIEIYRGKPILYGCGDVVDDYEGIGGHESFRSELRLLYLTVTDPASGNLISLQMLPLRVSRMRLQRASQTDTEWLRNTIERISRRFGIRVVTRPDNLLEVVPAANLTSKE
;
A
#
# COMPACT_ATOMS: atom_id res chain seq x y z
N MET A 1 8.38 22.46 4.70
CA MET A 1 7.95 23.20 5.91
C MET A 1 7.98 22.21 7.07
N ALA A 2 8.36 22.63 8.28
CA ALA A 2 8.26 21.74 9.44
C ALA A 2 6.77 21.46 9.72
N GLY A 3 6.45 20.21 10.07
CA GLY A 3 5.08 19.83 10.46
C GLY A 3 4.59 20.61 11.67
N ASN A 4 3.28 20.71 11.84
CA ASN A 4 2.71 21.24 13.09
C ASN A 4 3.15 20.31 14.23
N PRO A 5 3.88 20.81 15.26
CA PRO A 5 4.42 19.97 16.32
C PRO A 5 3.36 19.33 17.22
N ASP A 6 2.06 19.51 16.99
CA ASP A 6 0.99 18.91 17.77
C ASP A 6 0.29 17.71 17.10
N VAL A 7 0.63 17.36 15.85
CA VAL A 7 -0.02 16.26 15.09
C VAL A 7 1.01 15.33 14.46
N VAL A 8 0.56 14.18 13.97
CA VAL A 8 1.34 13.27 13.11
C VAL A 8 0.61 13.09 11.78
N THR A 9 1.30 13.36 10.67
CA THR A 9 0.74 13.26 9.32
C THR A 9 1.36 12.09 8.57
N VAL A 10 0.54 11.10 8.20
CA VAL A 10 0.97 9.89 7.47
C VAL A 10 0.35 9.86 6.09
N LEU A 11 1.23 9.76 5.08
CA LEU A 11 0.87 9.43 3.70
C LEU A 11 0.89 7.91 3.54
N LEU A 12 -0.22 7.36 3.07
CA LEU A 12 -0.42 5.94 2.82
C LEU A 12 -0.69 5.73 1.33
N GLY A 13 0.04 4.79 0.73
CA GLY A 13 -0.26 4.24 -0.58
C GLY A 13 -0.45 2.73 -0.46
N GLY A 14 -1.35 2.17 -1.28
CA GLY A 14 -1.48 0.72 -1.37
C GLY A 14 -0.35 0.10 -2.19
N ASP A 15 -0.73 -0.64 -3.23
CA ASP A 15 0.16 -1.60 -3.88
C ASP A 15 1.06 -0.92 -4.93
N VAL A 16 2.38 -1.04 -4.73
CA VAL A 16 3.42 -0.46 -5.59
C VAL A 16 4.17 -1.58 -6.32
N MET A 17 3.74 -1.84 -7.56
CA MET A 17 4.29 -2.85 -8.47
C MET A 17 5.17 -2.17 -9.53
N LEU A 18 6.38 -1.76 -9.14
CA LEU A 18 7.39 -1.22 -10.07
C LEU A 18 8.04 -2.27 -10.98
N GLY A 19 7.73 -3.55 -10.78
CA GLY A 19 8.24 -4.64 -11.60
C GLY A 19 7.54 -4.79 -12.95
N ARG A 20 7.90 -5.86 -13.67
CA ARG A 20 7.24 -6.27 -14.93
C ARG A 20 7.26 -5.13 -15.96
N GLY A 21 6.12 -4.67 -16.47
CA GLY A 21 6.03 -3.66 -17.52
C GLY A 21 6.58 -2.29 -17.11
N VAL A 22 6.44 -1.91 -15.84
CA VAL A 22 6.99 -0.64 -15.33
C VAL A 22 8.52 -0.68 -15.30
N ASP A 23 9.11 -1.80 -14.87
CA ASP A 23 10.57 -2.00 -14.91
C ASP A 23 11.13 -1.90 -16.34
N GLN A 24 10.38 -2.37 -17.35
CA GLN A 24 10.77 -2.30 -18.75
C GLN A 24 10.78 -0.90 -19.37
N ILE A 25 10.18 0.10 -18.73
CA ILE A 25 10.25 1.49 -19.21
C ILE A 25 11.35 2.32 -18.52
N LEU A 26 11.83 1.88 -17.36
CA LEU A 26 12.83 2.56 -16.55
C LEU A 26 14.26 2.43 -17.15
N PRO A 27 15.26 3.20 -16.65
CA PRO A 27 16.60 3.24 -17.25
C PRO A 27 17.39 1.93 -17.25
N HIS A 28 17.12 1.02 -16.31
CA HIS A 28 17.83 -0.26 -16.17
C HIS A 28 16.87 -1.46 -16.25
N PRO A 29 16.25 -1.73 -17.41
CA PRO A 29 15.24 -2.79 -17.53
C PRO A 29 15.84 -4.17 -17.28
N GLY A 30 15.22 -4.93 -16.38
CA GLY A 30 15.59 -6.31 -16.07
C GLY A 30 15.19 -7.30 -17.16
N LYS A 31 15.47 -8.59 -16.90
CA LYS A 31 15.10 -9.74 -17.75
C LYS A 31 13.57 -9.73 -18.01
N PRO A 32 13.09 -9.51 -19.26
CA PRO A 32 11.66 -9.34 -19.56
C PRO A 32 10.84 -10.62 -19.51
N GLN A 33 11.46 -11.79 -19.38
CA GLN A 33 10.79 -13.07 -19.50
C GLN A 33 9.75 -13.27 -18.39
N LEU A 34 8.57 -13.76 -18.76
CA LEU A 34 7.46 -14.06 -17.85
C LEU A 34 6.99 -15.50 -18.02
N ARG A 35 6.39 -16.05 -16.94
CA ARG A 35 5.78 -17.40 -16.92
C ARG A 35 4.25 -17.37 -16.97
N GLU A 36 3.66 -16.21 -17.24
CA GLU A 36 2.22 -16.01 -17.26
C GLU A 36 1.58 -16.71 -18.48
N ARG A 37 0.33 -17.16 -18.34
CA ARG A 37 -0.38 -17.88 -19.42
C ARG A 37 -0.63 -17.02 -20.66
N TYR A 38 -0.84 -15.72 -20.45
CA TYR A 38 -1.28 -14.75 -21.46
C TYR A 38 -0.17 -13.77 -21.88
N MET A 39 0.93 -13.67 -21.13
CA MET A 39 2.09 -12.85 -21.47
C MET A 39 3.39 -13.57 -21.12
N ARG A 40 4.33 -13.63 -22.08
CA ARG A 40 5.66 -14.25 -21.89
C ARG A 40 6.81 -13.24 -21.82
N ASP A 41 6.50 -11.97 -22.05
CA ASP A 41 7.46 -10.88 -22.20
C ASP A 41 6.85 -9.59 -21.63
N ALA A 42 7.53 -8.98 -20.66
CA ALA A 42 7.05 -7.83 -19.90
C ALA A 42 6.88 -6.57 -20.77
N THR A 43 7.60 -6.42 -21.88
CA THR A 43 7.37 -5.31 -22.82
C THR A 43 6.02 -5.44 -23.54
N GLY A 44 5.31 -6.57 -23.39
CA GLY A 44 3.93 -6.73 -23.81
C GLY A 44 2.94 -5.86 -23.05
N TYR A 45 3.21 -5.56 -21.77
CA TYR A 45 2.41 -4.62 -20.96
C TYR A 45 2.66 -3.17 -21.37
N VAL A 46 3.91 -2.82 -21.67
CA VAL A 46 4.25 -1.53 -22.30
C VAL A 46 3.45 -1.34 -23.59
N ARG A 47 3.42 -2.35 -24.47
CA ARG A 47 2.60 -2.34 -25.69
C ARG A 47 1.08 -2.28 -25.42
N LEU A 48 0.58 -2.82 -24.30
CA LEU A 48 -0.84 -2.72 -23.91
C LEU A 48 -1.18 -1.27 -23.52
N ALA A 49 -0.38 -0.67 -22.64
CA ALA A 49 -0.51 0.72 -22.22
C ALA A 49 -0.43 1.70 -23.42
N GLU A 50 0.53 1.50 -24.31
CA GLU A 50 0.70 2.35 -25.50
C GLU A 50 -0.48 2.29 -26.47
N ARG A 51 -1.20 1.15 -26.55
CA ARG A 51 -2.40 1.03 -27.40
C ARG A 51 -3.59 1.83 -26.88
N VAL A 52 -3.69 2.03 -25.56
CA VAL A 52 -4.83 2.72 -24.95
C VAL A 52 -4.55 4.19 -24.62
N ASN A 53 -3.31 4.52 -24.23
CA ASN A 53 -2.94 5.85 -23.74
C ASN A 53 -1.80 6.52 -24.54
N GLY A 54 -1.37 5.91 -25.66
CA GLY A 54 -0.36 6.45 -26.56
C GLY A 54 1.08 6.19 -26.11
N ARG A 55 2.04 6.55 -26.98
CA ARG A 55 3.46 6.18 -26.87
C ARG A 55 4.10 6.63 -25.54
N ILE A 56 4.93 5.76 -24.95
CA ILE A 56 5.79 6.05 -23.80
C ILE A 56 7.20 6.42 -24.33
N PRO A 57 7.84 7.50 -23.85
CA PRO A 57 9.19 7.85 -24.27
C PRO A 57 10.22 6.97 -23.55
N LEU A 58 10.78 5.97 -24.23
CA LEU A 58 11.67 4.98 -23.62
C LEU A 58 13.17 5.32 -23.80
N PRO A 59 14.01 5.17 -22.77
CA PRO A 59 13.64 4.97 -21.35
C PRO A 59 13.06 6.25 -20.74
N VAL A 60 12.17 6.09 -19.75
CA VAL A 60 11.66 7.20 -18.92
C VAL A 60 12.62 7.47 -17.76
N ASP A 61 12.50 8.65 -17.15
CA ASP A 61 13.21 8.96 -15.92
C ASP A 61 12.56 8.28 -14.68
N TRP A 62 13.32 8.11 -13.60
CA TRP A 62 12.86 7.44 -12.39
C TRP A 62 11.66 8.10 -11.69
N ARG A 63 11.35 9.38 -11.93
CA ARG A 63 10.16 10.05 -11.36
C ARG A 63 8.91 9.79 -12.20
N TRP A 64 9.03 9.23 -13.41
CA TRP A 64 7.92 9.05 -14.35
C TRP A 64 6.71 8.30 -13.78
N PRO A 65 6.84 7.15 -13.07
CA PRO A 65 5.67 6.44 -12.55
C PRO A 65 4.83 7.28 -11.58
N TRP A 66 5.50 8.11 -10.76
CA TRP A 66 4.84 9.01 -9.81
C TRP A 66 4.30 10.29 -10.45
N GLY A 67 4.88 10.73 -11.57
CA GLY A 67 4.39 11.81 -12.40
C GLY A 67 3.99 13.07 -11.62
N GLU A 68 2.71 13.43 -11.71
CA GLU A 68 2.17 14.63 -11.06
C GLU A 68 1.96 14.48 -9.55
N ALA A 69 1.89 13.24 -9.03
CA ALA A 69 1.69 13.01 -7.60
C ALA A 69 2.82 13.63 -6.77
N LEU A 70 4.07 13.60 -7.26
CA LEU A 70 5.22 14.21 -6.57
C LEU A 70 5.00 15.71 -6.31
N ALA A 71 4.51 16.46 -7.29
CA ALA A 71 4.25 17.90 -7.16
C ALA A 71 3.09 18.21 -6.18
N VAL A 72 2.13 17.29 -6.02
CA VAL A 72 1.10 17.41 -4.99
C VAL A 72 1.70 17.16 -3.60
N LEU A 73 2.51 16.10 -3.47
CA LEU A 73 3.13 15.69 -2.22
C LEU A 73 4.22 16.65 -1.74
N GLU A 74 4.92 17.35 -2.64
CA GLU A 74 5.90 18.40 -2.30
C GLU A 74 5.27 19.55 -1.47
N ASN A 75 3.96 19.77 -1.60
CA ASN A 75 3.20 20.76 -0.83
C ASN A 75 2.51 20.17 0.41
N THR A 76 2.64 18.86 0.65
CA THR A 76 2.03 18.16 1.77
C THR A 76 3.05 17.99 2.90
N ALA A 77 2.73 18.48 4.10
CA ALA A 77 3.57 18.29 5.29
C ALA A 77 3.41 16.86 5.83
N THR A 78 4.10 15.91 5.21
CA THR A 78 4.08 14.48 5.56
C THR A 78 5.23 14.14 6.50
N ASP A 79 4.94 13.55 7.65
CA ASP A 79 5.95 13.07 8.60
C ASP A 79 6.40 11.63 8.29
N VAL A 80 5.50 10.79 7.78
CA VAL A 80 5.79 9.40 7.38
C VAL A 80 5.10 9.06 6.06
N CYS A 81 5.83 8.40 5.16
CA CYS A 81 5.26 7.76 3.98
C CYS A 81 5.38 6.23 4.11
N LEU A 82 4.25 5.54 4.02
CA LEU A 82 4.12 4.07 4.06
C LEU A 82 3.44 3.58 2.78
N ILE A 83 4.00 2.52 2.18
CA ILE A 83 3.46 1.84 0.99
C ILE A 83 3.54 0.31 1.14
N ASN A 84 2.70 -0.45 0.42
CA ASN A 84 2.96 -1.88 0.20
C ASN A 84 3.84 -2.04 -1.06
N LEU A 85 5.05 -2.57 -0.90
CA LEU A 85 5.93 -2.88 -2.03
C LEU A 85 5.63 -4.30 -2.52
N GLU A 86 4.77 -4.40 -3.53
CA GLU A 86 4.29 -5.67 -4.09
C GLU A 86 5.12 -6.12 -5.30
N THR A 87 6.43 -5.92 -5.22
CA THR A 87 7.39 -6.41 -6.23
C THR A 87 8.66 -6.89 -5.54
N THR A 88 9.27 -7.94 -6.10
CA THR A 88 10.61 -8.35 -5.70
C THR A 88 11.65 -7.49 -6.42
N ILE A 89 12.63 -6.97 -5.70
CA ILE A 89 13.79 -6.25 -6.26
C ILE A 89 14.97 -7.23 -6.33
N THR A 90 15.34 -7.67 -7.54
CA THR A 90 16.48 -8.57 -7.77
C THR A 90 16.88 -8.61 -9.25
N ALA A 91 18.18 -8.74 -9.54
CA ALA A 91 18.69 -8.98 -10.89
C ALA A 91 18.61 -10.47 -11.30
N ASP A 92 18.52 -11.36 -10.31
CA ASP A 92 18.66 -12.81 -10.44
C ASP A 92 17.51 -13.54 -9.71
N GLY A 93 17.77 -14.75 -9.21
CA GLY A 93 16.76 -15.61 -8.60
C GLY A 93 15.93 -16.41 -9.61
N GLU A 94 15.57 -17.63 -9.21
CA GLU A 94 14.65 -18.50 -9.96
C GLU A 94 13.21 -18.16 -9.63
N PHE A 95 12.32 -18.26 -10.61
CA PHE A 95 10.88 -18.07 -10.41
C PHE A 95 10.35 -19.06 -9.38
N ALA A 96 9.55 -18.58 -8.43
CA ALA A 96 8.84 -19.41 -7.46
C ALA A 96 8.02 -20.52 -8.17
N ASP A 97 8.03 -21.73 -7.60
CA ASP A 97 7.32 -22.86 -8.21
C ASP A 97 5.81 -22.57 -8.28
N ARG A 98 5.23 -22.80 -9.46
CA ARG A 98 3.79 -22.64 -9.78
C ARG A 98 3.18 -21.26 -9.52
N LYS A 99 3.95 -20.22 -9.17
CA LYS A 99 3.43 -18.85 -9.07
C LYS A 99 3.04 -18.36 -10.49
N PRO A 100 1.80 -17.90 -10.72
CA PRO A 100 1.29 -17.63 -12.06
C PRO A 100 1.69 -16.26 -12.63
N VAL A 101 2.02 -15.30 -11.77
CA VAL A 101 2.39 -13.91 -12.06
C VAL A 101 3.56 -13.55 -11.16
N CYS A 102 4.63 -12.96 -11.70
CA CYS A 102 5.82 -12.62 -10.93
C CYS A 102 6.32 -11.21 -11.28
N TYR A 103 6.51 -10.36 -10.27
CA TYR A 103 7.01 -9.00 -10.43
C TYR A 103 8.49 -8.92 -10.03
N ARG A 104 9.35 -8.77 -11.04
CA ARG A 104 10.76 -8.42 -10.88
C ARG A 104 10.96 -6.94 -11.22
N MET A 105 11.63 -6.23 -10.33
CA MET A 105 12.22 -4.91 -10.54
C MET A 105 13.74 -5.06 -10.46
N HIS A 106 14.47 -4.43 -11.38
CA HIS A 106 15.94 -4.44 -11.37
C HIS A 106 16.49 -3.59 -10.19
N PRO A 107 17.55 -4.02 -9.48
CA PRO A 107 18.10 -3.25 -8.35
C PRO A 107 18.54 -1.82 -8.72
N ASP A 108 19.11 -1.62 -9.90
CA ASP A 108 19.52 -0.29 -10.38
C ASP A 108 18.33 0.66 -10.65
N ASN A 109 17.08 0.15 -10.66
CA ASN A 109 15.87 0.96 -10.74
C ASN A 109 15.35 1.41 -9.36
N VAL A 110 15.97 1.02 -8.24
CA VAL A 110 15.62 1.50 -6.88
C VAL A 110 15.44 3.02 -6.77
N PRO A 111 16.18 3.89 -7.51
CA PRO A 111 15.90 5.32 -7.54
C PRO A 111 14.45 5.67 -7.88
N ALA A 112 13.75 4.87 -8.71
CA ALA A 112 12.32 5.03 -8.98
C ALA A 112 11.47 4.89 -7.72
N LEU A 113 11.77 3.94 -6.84
CA LEU A 113 11.08 3.82 -5.55
C LEU A 113 11.41 5.02 -4.63
N THR A 114 12.67 5.43 -4.58
CA THR A 114 13.11 6.55 -3.72
C THR A 114 12.57 7.92 -4.17
N ALA A 115 12.07 8.05 -5.41
CA ALA A 115 11.47 9.28 -5.90
C ALA A 115 10.23 9.72 -5.10
N LEU A 116 9.46 8.77 -4.55
CA LEU A 116 8.37 9.04 -3.60
C LEU A 116 8.90 9.41 -2.19
N ARG A 117 10.09 8.92 -1.83
CA ARG A 117 10.68 8.96 -0.47
C ARG A 117 9.82 8.22 0.58
N PRO A 118 9.50 6.92 0.38
CA PRO A 118 8.87 6.11 1.41
C PRO A 118 9.81 5.98 2.61
N HIS A 119 9.25 6.08 3.81
CA HIS A 119 9.98 5.83 5.06
C HIS A 119 9.92 4.33 5.41
N VAL A 120 8.79 3.70 5.09
CA VAL A 120 8.53 2.28 5.34
C VAL A 120 7.90 1.62 4.11
N CYS A 121 8.42 0.46 3.71
CA CYS A 121 7.78 -0.46 2.78
C CYS A 121 7.24 -1.68 3.55
N ALA A 122 5.93 -1.90 3.49
CA ALA A 122 5.33 -3.18 3.87
C ALA A 122 5.69 -4.24 2.82
N LEU A 123 6.16 -5.40 3.29
CA LEU A 123 6.60 -6.54 2.48
C LEU A 123 5.79 -7.81 2.76
N ALA A 124 4.89 -7.83 3.73
CA ALA A 124 3.98 -8.96 3.94
C ALA A 124 2.91 -8.95 2.85
N ASN A 125 3.23 -9.53 1.70
CA ASN A 125 2.33 -9.67 0.55
C ASN A 125 2.63 -10.96 -0.22
N ASN A 126 1.83 -11.22 -1.26
CA ASN A 126 1.91 -12.44 -2.06
C ASN A 126 2.95 -12.37 -3.20
N HIS A 127 3.78 -11.33 -3.29
CA HIS A 127 4.74 -11.14 -4.39
C HIS A 127 6.22 -10.96 -3.94
N ILE A 128 6.49 -10.82 -2.65
CA ILE A 128 7.86 -10.66 -2.11
C ILE A 128 8.78 -11.89 -2.28
N LEU A 129 8.21 -13.08 -2.55
CA LEU A 129 8.94 -14.33 -2.77
C LEU A 129 8.81 -14.84 -4.21
N ASP A 130 8.42 -13.98 -5.17
CA ASP A 130 8.29 -14.35 -6.59
C ASP A 130 9.58 -14.93 -7.19
N PHE A 131 10.75 -14.56 -6.64
CA PHE A 131 12.07 -15.09 -7.00
C PHE A 131 12.76 -15.81 -5.82
N GLY A 132 11.94 -16.43 -4.98
CA GLY A 132 12.36 -17.23 -3.83
C GLY A 132 13.08 -16.41 -2.74
N TYR A 133 13.76 -17.13 -1.84
CA TYR A 133 14.44 -16.52 -0.69
C TYR A 133 15.60 -15.59 -1.10
N GLN A 134 16.21 -15.79 -2.27
CA GLN A 134 17.18 -14.85 -2.83
C GLN A 134 16.50 -13.51 -3.13
N GLY A 135 15.38 -13.51 -3.87
CA GLY A 135 14.62 -12.31 -4.17
C GLY A 135 14.17 -11.53 -2.92
N LEU A 136 13.68 -12.22 -1.89
CA LEU A 136 13.35 -11.59 -0.60
C LEU A 136 14.60 -10.95 0.05
N THR A 137 15.72 -11.66 0.06
CA THR A 137 16.99 -11.17 0.66
C THR A 137 17.52 -9.94 -0.09
N ASP A 138 17.54 -10.00 -1.42
CA ASP A 138 17.93 -8.90 -2.29
C ASP A 138 17.03 -7.68 -2.08
N THR A 139 15.71 -7.89 -1.96
CA THR A 139 14.74 -6.80 -1.73
C THR A 139 14.97 -6.11 -0.38
N VAL A 140 15.17 -6.87 0.69
CA VAL A 140 15.48 -6.32 2.01
C VAL A 140 16.82 -5.56 2.00
N ALA A 141 17.83 -6.10 1.32
CA ALA A 141 19.14 -5.45 1.18
C ALA A 141 19.07 -4.16 0.35
N ALA A 142 18.33 -4.15 -0.76
CA ALA A 142 18.13 -2.98 -1.62
C ALA A 142 17.40 -1.84 -0.88
N LEU A 143 16.36 -2.16 -0.11
CA LEU A 143 15.64 -1.17 0.71
C LEU A 143 16.54 -0.60 1.82
N ALA A 144 17.28 -1.46 2.53
CA ALA A 144 18.23 -1.02 3.55
C ALA A 144 19.34 -0.12 2.96
N GLY A 145 19.88 -0.47 1.79
CA GLY A 145 20.85 0.35 1.07
C GLY A 145 20.31 1.70 0.59
N ALA A 146 19.00 1.80 0.36
CA ALA A 146 18.29 3.04 0.04
C ALA A 146 17.83 3.82 1.29
N GLY A 147 18.09 3.34 2.51
CA GLY A 147 17.64 3.96 3.75
C GLY A 147 16.15 3.80 4.07
N ILE A 148 15.45 2.87 3.39
CA ILE A 148 14.02 2.60 3.58
C ILE A 148 13.85 1.44 4.57
N GLN A 149 13.03 1.62 5.61
CA GLN A 149 12.73 0.52 6.54
C GLN A 149 11.76 -0.48 5.89
N SER A 150 11.95 -1.78 6.12
CA SER A 150 11.08 -2.84 5.62
C SER A 150 10.48 -3.67 6.77
N VAL A 151 9.23 -4.10 6.59
CA VAL A 151 8.44 -4.79 7.65
C VAL A 151 7.60 -5.92 7.08
N GLY A 152 7.32 -6.93 7.91
CA GLY A 152 6.40 -8.02 7.57
C GLY A 152 7.01 -9.18 6.76
N ALA A 153 8.27 -9.06 6.34
CA ALA A 153 9.04 -10.17 5.79
C ALA A 153 10.51 -10.07 6.22
N GLY A 154 11.23 -11.19 6.28
CA GLY A 154 12.63 -11.21 6.71
C GLY A 154 13.30 -12.57 6.65
N ALA A 155 14.54 -12.64 7.13
CA ALA A 155 15.39 -13.83 7.13
C ALA A 155 14.89 -14.96 8.05
N ASP A 156 14.06 -14.62 9.04
CA ASP A 156 13.40 -15.53 9.97
C ASP A 156 12.12 -14.88 10.53
N LEU A 157 11.40 -15.61 11.40
CA LEU A 157 10.17 -15.12 12.03
C LEU A 157 10.36 -13.91 12.94
N LEU A 158 11.51 -13.74 13.61
CA LEU A 158 11.80 -12.57 14.44
C LEU A 158 12.04 -11.34 13.55
N ALA A 159 12.76 -11.52 12.45
CA ALA A 159 12.99 -10.48 11.45
C ALA A 159 11.69 -10.04 10.76
N ALA A 160 10.81 -10.99 10.41
CA ALA A 160 9.51 -10.68 9.79
C ALA A 160 8.52 -10.01 10.75
N ARG A 161 8.59 -10.31 12.05
CA ARG A 161 7.76 -9.70 13.11
C ARG A 161 8.23 -8.34 13.61
N ARG A 162 9.45 -7.92 13.25
CA ARG A 162 10.02 -6.64 13.69
C ARG A 162 9.29 -5.47 13.03
N SER A 163 8.75 -4.59 13.86
CA SER A 163 8.17 -3.32 13.40
C SER A 163 9.25 -2.34 12.95
N ALA A 164 8.90 -1.46 12.00
CA ALA A 164 9.64 -0.24 11.72
C ALA A 164 9.35 0.79 12.82
N LEU A 165 10.35 1.61 13.15
CA LEU A 165 10.19 2.77 14.03
C LEU A 165 10.74 4.00 13.32
N VAL A 166 9.84 4.88 12.89
CA VAL A 166 10.19 6.15 12.26
C VAL A 166 10.07 7.26 13.31
N THR A 167 11.16 7.97 13.58
CA THR A 167 11.14 9.12 14.51
C THR A 167 10.58 10.34 13.79
N VAL A 168 9.61 11.03 14.40
CA VAL A 168 8.93 12.20 13.84
C VAL A 168 8.95 13.36 14.84
N GLY A 169 9.27 14.56 14.36
CA GLY A 169 9.56 15.70 15.23
C GLY A 169 10.74 15.43 16.18
N HIS A 170 10.66 15.91 17.42
CA HIS A 170 11.77 15.82 18.38
C HIS A 170 11.77 14.57 19.27
N GLU A 171 10.62 13.95 19.55
CA GLU A 171 10.53 12.79 20.47
C GLU A 171 9.48 11.72 20.12
N ARG A 172 8.63 11.92 19.09
CA ARG A 172 7.55 10.98 18.75
C ARG A 172 8.00 9.91 17.76
N ARG A 173 7.29 8.79 17.70
CA ARG A 173 7.54 7.74 16.70
C ARG A 173 6.26 7.24 16.05
N VAL A 174 6.38 6.83 14.80
CA VAL A 174 5.39 5.97 14.13
C VAL A 174 5.96 4.56 14.09
N ILE A 175 5.21 3.62 14.66
CA ILE A 175 5.54 2.21 14.73
C ILE A 175 4.68 1.48 13.70
N VAL A 176 5.31 0.75 12.78
CA VAL A 176 4.60 0.04 11.70
C VAL A 176 4.90 -1.45 11.77
N GLY A 177 3.86 -2.26 11.98
CA GLY A 177 3.88 -3.69 11.70
C GLY A 177 3.29 -4.02 10.34
N SER A 178 3.63 -5.17 9.77
CA SER A 178 3.01 -5.64 8.52
C SER A 178 2.76 -7.14 8.56
N VAL A 179 1.57 -7.55 8.12
CA VAL A 179 1.09 -8.94 8.12
C VAL A 179 0.33 -9.25 6.83
N ALA A 180 0.31 -10.52 6.44
CA ALA A 180 -0.54 -11.01 5.36
C ALA A 180 -1.47 -12.12 5.86
N ALA A 181 -2.64 -12.27 5.23
CA ALA A 181 -3.51 -13.43 5.43
C ALA A 181 -3.43 -14.41 4.25
N GLU A 182 -3.69 -15.70 4.49
CA GLU A 182 -3.81 -16.68 3.38
C GLU A 182 -4.89 -16.30 2.34
N SER A 183 -5.89 -15.52 2.76
CA SER A 183 -6.98 -15.04 1.90
C SER A 183 -6.54 -14.14 0.73
N SER A 184 -5.34 -13.56 0.78
CA SER A 184 -4.71 -12.79 -0.31
C SER A 184 -3.77 -13.62 -1.19
N GLY A 185 -3.76 -14.94 -1.05
CA GLY A 185 -2.96 -15.84 -1.89
C GLY A 185 -1.50 -15.98 -1.45
N VAL A 186 -1.15 -15.58 -0.22
CA VAL A 186 0.13 -15.96 0.41
C VAL A 186 0.03 -17.39 0.93
N PRO A 187 0.81 -18.37 0.43
CA PRO A 187 0.73 -19.74 0.90
C PRO A 187 1.49 -19.95 2.22
N GLU A 188 1.04 -20.87 3.08
CA GLU A 188 1.74 -21.31 4.32
C GLU A 188 3.21 -21.75 4.08
N SER A 189 3.55 -22.18 2.86
CA SER A 189 4.93 -22.48 2.48
C SER A 189 5.85 -21.25 2.53
N TRP A 190 5.31 -20.05 2.35
CA TRP A 190 6.00 -18.75 2.38
C TRP A 190 6.05 -18.11 3.77
N ALA A 191 5.37 -18.67 4.78
CA ALA A 191 5.45 -18.18 6.14
C ALA A 191 6.89 -18.25 6.68
N ALA A 192 7.35 -17.17 7.31
CA ALA A 192 8.61 -17.13 8.04
C ALA A 192 8.59 -18.14 9.20
N ARG A 193 9.74 -18.76 9.49
CA ARG A 193 9.92 -19.65 10.66
C ARG A 193 11.19 -19.26 11.41
N ARG A 194 11.43 -19.85 12.58
CA ARG A 194 12.60 -19.55 13.43
C ARG A 194 13.94 -19.68 12.70
N ASP A 195 13.98 -20.51 11.66
CA ASP A 195 15.14 -20.93 10.88
C ASP A 195 14.92 -20.80 9.37
N ARG A 196 13.91 -20.03 8.93
CA ARG A 196 13.54 -19.92 7.52
C ARG A 196 13.01 -18.54 7.15
N PRO A 197 13.51 -17.91 6.06
CA PRO A 197 12.97 -16.65 5.57
C PRO A 197 11.51 -16.75 5.16
N GLY A 198 10.82 -15.62 5.17
CA GLY A 198 9.47 -15.51 4.64
C GLY A 198 8.67 -14.33 5.16
N VAL A 199 7.36 -14.44 5.02
CA VAL A 199 6.35 -13.44 5.40
C VAL A 199 5.83 -13.71 6.81
N TRP A 200 5.49 -12.65 7.56
CA TRP A 200 4.65 -12.76 8.76
C TRP A 200 3.21 -13.03 8.34
N LEU A 201 2.92 -14.30 8.10
CA LEU A 201 1.62 -14.81 7.69
C LEU A 201 0.72 -15.07 8.91
N ILE A 202 -0.54 -14.71 8.78
CA ILE A 202 -1.64 -15.23 9.60
C ILE A 202 -2.56 -16.09 8.75
N ARG A 203 -3.17 -17.12 9.34
CA ARG A 203 -4.02 -18.05 8.57
C ARG A 203 -5.44 -17.51 8.36
N ASP A 204 -6.09 -17.13 9.45
CA ASP A 204 -7.49 -16.73 9.46
C ASP A 204 -7.69 -15.49 10.35
N PRO A 205 -8.03 -14.32 9.77
CA PRO A 205 -8.37 -13.12 10.52
C PRO A 205 -9.58 -13.27 11.46
N ALA A 206 -10.48 -14.25 11.22
CA ALA A 206 -11.64 -14.46 12.09
C ALA A 206 -11.29 -15.03 13.47
N GLN A 207 -10.06 -15.54 13.66
CA GLN A 207 -9.59 -16.03 14.95
C GLN A 207 -9.12 -14.86 15.83
N ARG A 208 -9.90 -14.58 16.88
CA ARG A 208 -9.71 -13.41 17.77
C ARG A 208 -8.28 -13.26 18.31
N ASP A 209 -7.69 -14.36 18.77
CA ASP A 209 -6.38 -14.36 19.44
C ASP A 209 -5.25 -13.92 18.49
N VAL A 210 -5.44 -14.11 17.17
CA VAL A 210 -4.47 -13.70 16.14
C VAL A 210 -4.32 -12.18 16.07
N ALA A 211 -5.42 -11.43 16.21
CA ALA A 211 -5.36 -9.97 16.27
C ALA A 211 -4.62 -9.49 17.53
N ASP A 212 -4.78 -10.21 18.64
CA ASP A 212 -4.13 -9.88 19.92
C ASP A 212 -2.64 -10.18 19.91
N ASP A 213 -2.22 -11.30 19.31
CA ASP A 213 -0.80 -11.60 19.05
C ASP A 213 -0.13 -10.55 18.15
N VAL A 214 -0.82 -10.12 17.08
CA VAL A 214 -0.32 -9.08 16.16
C VAL A 214 -0.22 -7.73 16.86
N ALA A 215 -1.25 -7.33 17.59
CA ALA A 215 -1.24 -6.09 18.35
C ALA A 215 -0.15 -6.11 19.43
N ALA A 216 -0.05 -7.16 20.24
CA ALA A 216 0.98 -7.28 21.28
C ALA A 216 2.40 -7.18 20.70
N GLN A 217 2.65 -7.80 19.54
CA GLN A 217 3.95 -7.75 18.86
C GLN A 217 4.29 -6.35 18.34
N VAL A 218 3.33 -5.60 17.78
CA VAL A 218 3.56 -4.24 17.28
C VAL A 218 3.63 -3.21 18.42
N LEU A 219 2.86 -3.41 19.48
CA LEU A 219 2.76 -2.50 20.62
C LEU A 219 3.86 -2.72 21.67
N ALA A 220 4.67 -3.78 21.57
CA ALA A 220 5.71 -4.13 22.53
C ALA A 220 6.67 -2.97 22.88
N ASP A 221 7.02 -2.15 21.88
CA ASP A 221 7.91 -0.98 22.03
C ASP A 221 7.16 0.37 22.13
N LYS A 222 5.82 0.39 22.13
CA LYS A 222 5.02 1.63 22.08
C LYS A 222 5.11 2.43 23.37
N ARG A 223 5.29 3.75 23.24
CA ARG A 223 5.31 4.74 24.33
C ARG A 223 4.15 5.74 24.16
N PRO A 224 3.78 6.50 25.20
CA PRO A 224 2.84 7.61 25.07
C PRO A 224 3.29 8.59 24.00
N GLY A 225 2.38 9.03 23.12
CA GLY A 225 2.69 9.92 22.00
C GLY A 225 3.15 9.24 20.71
N ASP A 226 3.35 7.92 20.70
CA ASP A 226 3.61 7.16 19.47
C ASP A 226 2.30 6.77 18.75
N ILE A 227 2.35 6.73 17.42
CA ILE A 227 1.27 6.18 16.57
C ILE A 227 1.65 4.76 16.11
N ALA A 228 0.75 3.80 16.29
CA ALA A 228 0.91 2.41 15.86
C ALA A 228 0.01 2.08 14.65
N ILE A 229 0.63 1.59 13.59
CA ILE A 229 -0.03 1.22 12.32
C ILE A 229 0.19 -0.27 12.07
N VAL A 230 -0.86 -0.98 11.66
CA VAL A 230 -0.76 -2.32 11.08
C VAL A 230 -1.07 -2.25 9.59
N SER A 231 -0.08 -2.53 8.75
CA SER A 231 -0.25 -2.73 7.32
C SER A 231 -0.70 -4.18 7.05
N MET A 232 -1.77 -4.39 6.29
CA MET A 232 -2.29 -5.73 6.07
C MET A 232 -2.69 -6.06 4.62
N HIS A 233 -2.13 -7.17 4.12
CA HIS A 233 -2.44 -7.73 2.81
C HIS A 233 -3.49 -8.86 2.95
N TRP A 234 -4.75 -8.62 2.59
CA TRP A 234 -5.88 -9.55 2.85
C TRP A 234 -6.93 -9.63 1.73
N GLY A 235 -7.76 -10.67 1.79
CA GLY A 235 -8.96 -10.81 0.98
C GLY A 235 -8.68 -10.94 -0.53
N SER A 236 -9.74 -10.90 -1.33
CA SER A 236 -9.63 -11.03 -2.78
C SER A 236 -9.01 -9.78 -3.44
N ASN A 237 -8.33 -9.95 -4.56
CA ASN A 237 -7.81 -8.82 -5.36
C ASN A 237 -8.91 -7.93 -5.98
N TRP A 238 -10.13 -8.47 -6.13
CA TRP A 238 -11.27 -7.77 -6.72
C TRP A 238 -12.53 -7.93 -5.88
N GLY A 239 -13.37 -6.89 -5.87
CA GLY A 239 -14.66 -6.87 -5.17
C GLY A 239 -14.67 -5.97 -3.92
N TYR A 240 -15.80 -5.30 -3.69
CA TYR A 240 -15.99 -4.33 -2.61
C TYR A 240 -16.45 -4.93 -1.27
N ALA A 241 -16.69 -6.24 -1.21
CA ALA A 241 -17.11 -6.90 0.03
C ALA A 241 -15.91 -7.11 0.96
N THR A 242 -15.91 -6.47 2.13
CA THR A 242 -15.03 -6.89 3.25
C THR A 242 -15.72 -8.00 4.05
N ALA A 243 -15.01 -9.09 4.33
CA ALA A 243 -15.58 -10.21 5.09
C ALA A 243 -15.79 -9.82 6.56
N PRO A 244 -16.77 -10.43 7.26
CA PRO A 244 -16.98 -10.17 8.69
C PRO A 244 -15.75 -10.47 9.56
N GLY A 245 -14.93 -11.46 9.16
CA GLY A 245 -13.65 -11.78 9.82
C GLY A 245 -12.64 -10.63 9.73
N ASP A 246 -12.43 -10.06 8.54
CA ASP A 246 -11.53 -8.92 8.33
C ASP A 246 -11.96 -7.68 9.16
N VAL A 247 -13.27 -7.42 9.23
CA VAL A 247 -13.85 -6.34 10.04
C VAL A 247 -13.61 -6.58 11.53
N ALA A 248 -13.92 -7.79 12.02
CA ALA A 248 -13.69 -8.16 13.42
C ALA A 248 -12.21 -8.11 13.81
N PHE A 249 -11.31 -8.53 12.92
CA PHE A 249 -9.87 -8.44 13.08
C PHE A 249 -9.40 -6.99 13.19
N ALA A 250 -9.81 -6.14 12.25
CA ALA A 250 -9.46 -4.72 12.25
C ALA A 250 -9.99 -3.99 13.50
N HIS A 251 -11.24 -4.26 13.90
CA HIS A 251 -11.81 -3.75 15.16
C HIS A 251 -11.01 -4.23 16.37
N ARG A 252 -10.60 -5.51 16.41
CA ARG A 252 -9.84 -6.06 17.54
C ARG A 252 -8.44 -5.44 17.66
N LEU A 253 -7.75 -5.18 16.54
CA LEU A 253 -6.48 -4.46 16.51
C LEU A 253 -6.63 -3.05 17.13
N ILE A 254 -7.65 -2.30 16.71
CA ILE A 254 -7.93 -0.97 17.27
C ILE A 254 -8.23 -1.05 18.78
N ASP A 255 -9.04 -2.03 19.19
CA ASP A 255 -9.37 -2.28 20.60
C ASP A 255 -8.17 -2.73 21.45
N ALA A 256 -7.14 -3.31 20.83
CA ALA A 256 -5.89 -3.70 21.49
C ALA A 256 -4.88 -2.55 21.62
N GLY A 257 -5.10 -1.41 20.92
CA GLY A 257 -4.26 -0.21 21.03
C GLY A 257 -3.53 0.21 19.75
N ILE A 258 -3.77 -0.46 18.62
CA ILE A 258 -3.39 0.04 17.29
C ILE A 258 -4.19 1.31 16.99
N ASP A 259 -3.60 2.26 16.27
CA ASP A 259 -4.23 3.56 15.96
C ASP A 259 -4.73 3.63 14.51
N MET A 260 -4.22 2.77 13.63
CA MET A 260 -4.58 2.76 12.22
C MET A 260 -4.38 1.38 11.60
N VAL A 261 -5.30 0.99 10.71
CA VAL A 261 -5.16 -0.22 9.89
C VAL A 261 -5.08 0.16 8.41
N HIS A 262 -3.98 -0.22 7.77
CA HIS A 262 -3.62 0.09 6.39
C HIS A 262 -3.74 -1.17 5.51
N GLY A 263 -4.95 -1.44 5.02
CA GLY A 263 -5.23 -2.62 4.19
C GLY A 263 -4.84 -2.45 2.72
N HIS A 264 -4.45 -3.54 2.07
CA HIS A 264 -4.01 -3.60 0.67
C HIS A 264 -4.26 -5.02 0.08
N SER A 265 -3.75 -5.33 -1.14
CA SER A 265 -4.04 -6.52 -1.99
C SER A 265 -5.18 -6.35 -3.00
N SER A 266 -6.13 -5.45 -2.76
CA SER A 266 -7.19 -5.16 -3.73
C SER A 266 -6.72 -4.16 -4.77
N HIS A 267 -6.82 -4.50 -6.06
CA HIS A 267 -6.42 -3.67 -7.21
C HIS A 267 -7.32 -2.44 -7.48
N HIS A 268 -8.11 -2.08 -6.48
CA HIS A 268 -8.96 -0.90 -6.45
C HIS A 268 -9.21 -0.51 -4.99
N PRO A 269 -9.51 0.77 -4.70
CA PRO A 269 -9.93 1.19 -3.38
C PRO A 269 -11.12 0.39 -2.82
N ARG A 270 -11.07 0.12 -1.52
CA ARG A 270 -12.08 -0.60 -0.73
C ARG A 270 -12.73 0.33 0.31
N PRO A 271 -13.73 -0.16 1.08
CA PRO A 271 -14.37 0.64 2.11
C PRO A 271 -13.40 1.26 3.12
N ILE A 272 -13.82 2.41 3.65
CA ILE A 272 -13.18 3.10 4.76
C ILE A 272 -14.13 3.02 5.96
N GLU A 273 -13.57 2.96 7.16
CA GLU A 273 -14.30 3.05 8.43
C GLU A 273 -13.51 3.91 9.41
N ILE A 274 -14.21 4.71 10.22
CA ILE A 274 -13.63 5.38 11.40
C ILE A 274 -14.18 4.69 12.65
N TYR A 275 -13.45 3.69 13.15
CA TYR A 275 -13.85 2.89 14.31
C TYR A 275 -13.22 3.48 15.57
N ARG A 276 -14.04 3.88 16.56
CA ARG A 276 -13.58 4.52 17.81
C ARG A 276 -12.61 5.70 17.60
N GLY A 277 -12.89 6.54 16.59
CA GLY A 277 -12.05 7.68 16.22
C GLY A 277 -10.82 7.35 15.37
N LYS A 278 -10.58 6.07 15.05
CA LYS A 278 -9.37 5.59 14.37
C LYS A 278 -9.67 5.05 12.96
N PRO A 279 -8.82 5.33 11.95
CA PRO A 279 -9.08 4.94 10.57
C PRO A 279 -8.75 3.47 10.30
N ILE A 280 -9.66 2.81 9.59
CA ILE A 280 -9.47 1.50 8.97
C ILE A 280 -9.66 1.68 7.46
N LEU A 281 -8.58 1.49 6.71
CA LEU A 281 -8.61 1.40 5.25
C LEU A 281 -8.66 -0.07 4.88
N TYR A 282 -9.78 -0.58 4.35
CA TYR A 282 -9.90 -2.02 4.06
C TYR A 282 -9.18 -2.48 2.78
N GLY A 283 -8.52 -1.57 2.07
CA GLY A 283 -7.79 -1.80 0.82
C GLY A 283 -7.55 -0.47 0.10
N CYS A 284 -6.29 -0.06 0.00
CA CYS A 284 -5.90 1.23 -0.58
C CYS A 284 -5.92 1.27 -2.12
N GLY A 285 -6.01 0.13 -2.81
CA GLY A 285 -5.86 0.09 -4.26
C GLY A 285 -4.41 0.04 -4.70
N ASP A 286 -4.19 -0.25 -5.99
CA ASP A 286 -2.88 -0.09 -6.60
C ASP A 286 -2.51 1.40 -6.66
N VAL A 287 -1.22 1.72 -6.54
CA VAL A 287 -0.69 3.07 -6.74
C VAL A 287 0.15 3.13 -8.01
N VAL A 288 0.97 2.11 -8.26
CA VAL A 288 1.76 1.97 -9.49
C VAL A 288 1.69 0.52 -9.96
N ASP A 289 1.34 0.31 -11.23
CA ASP A 289 1.34 -0.99 -11.92
C ASP A 289 1.43 -0.78 -13.44
N ASP A 290 1.31 -1.88 -14.18
CA ASP A 290 1.28 -1.99 -15.63
C ASP A 290 -0.05 -2.58 -16.17
N TYR A 291 -1.18 -2.33 -15.50
CA TYR A 291 -2.49 -2.90 -15.84
C TYR A 291 -3.23 -2.19 -16.99
N GLU A 292 -2.70 -1.09 -17.52
CA GLU A 292 -3.31 -0.37 -18.62
C GLU A 292 -3.53 -1.26 -19.85
N GLY A 293 -4.78 -1.34 -20.32
CA GLY A 293 -5.17 -2.16 -21.46
C GLY A 293 -5.46 -3.63 -21.13
N ILE A 294 -5.32 -4.06 -19.88
CA ILE A 294 -5.85 -5.35 -19.40
C ILE A 294 -7.36 -5.18 -19.13
N GLY A 295 -8.18 -6.04 -19.75
CA GLY A 295 -9.64 -6.02 -19.60
C GLY A 295 -10.20 -7.06 -18.63
N GLY A 296 -11.51 -7.00 -18.37
CA GLY A 296 -12.25 -7.94 -17.53
C GLY A 296 -12.64 -7.41 -16.14
N HIS A 297 -12.17 -6.21 -15.78
CA HIS A 297 -12.40 -5.57 -14.47
C HIS A 297 -12.83 -4.09 -14.59
N GLU A 298 -13.35 -3.67 -15.74
CA GLU A 298 -13.66 -2.28 -16.10
C GLU A 298 -14.62 -1.60 -15.09
N SER A 299 -15.52 -2.36 -14.45
CA SER A 299 -16.44 -1.87 -13.42
C SER A 299 -15.77 -1.32 -12.16
N PHE A 300 -14.49 -1.68 -11.94
CA PHE A 300 -13.69 -1.19 -10.83
C PHE A 300 -12.89 0.07 -11.17
N ARG A 301 -12.82 0.46 -12.45
CA ARG A 301 -12.03 1.59 -12.95
C ARG A 301 -10.59 1.54 -12.40
N SER A 302 -9.90 0.43 -12.63
CA SER A 302 -8.57 0.18 -12.08
C SER A 302 -7.50 1.17 -12.54
N GLU A 303 -7.78 2.06 -13.49
CA GLU A 303 -6.89 3.18 -13.81
C GLU A 303 -6.99 4.35 -12.82
N LEU A 304 -7.99 4.37 -11.93
CA LEU A 304 -8.24 5.44 -10.94
C LEU A 304 -7.72 5.06 -9.55
N ARG A 305 -6.77 5.86 -9.04
CA ARG A 305 -5.98 5.56 -7.84
C ARG A 305 -6.21 6.59 -6.74
N LEU A 306 -5.87 6.21 -5.51
CA LEU A 306 -5.88 7.09 -4.36
C LEU A 306 -4.54 6.99 -3.61
N LEU A 307 -4.01 8.14 -3.21
CA LEU A 307 -3.10 8.25 -2.07
C LEU A 307 -3.89 8.84 -0.90
N TYR A 308 -3.64 8.35 0.31
CA TYR A 308 -4.40 8.74 1.51
C TYR A 308 -3.49 9.54 2.43
N LEU A 309 -4.00 10.65 2.94
CA LEU A 309 -3.31 11.50 3.90
C LEU A 309 -4.12 11.53 5.19
N THR A 310 -3.54 11.00 6.26
CA THR A 310 -4.15 10.99 7.60
C THR A 310 -3.41 11.96 8.49
N VAL A 311 -4.15 12.81 9.20
CA VAL A 311 -3.63 13.63 10.30
C VAL A 311 -4.20 13.08 11.59
N THR A 312 -3.33 12.71 12.53
CA THR A 312 -3.70 12.04 13.79
C THR A 312 -3.20 12.85 14.98
N ASP A 313 -4.02 12.94 16.03
CA ASP A 313 -3.60 13.44 17.34
C ASP A 313 -2.75 12.38 18.06
N PRO A 314 -1.45 12.61 18.32
CA PRO A 314 -0.59 11.65 19.03
C PRO A 314 -0.96 11.47 20.51
N ALA A 315 -1.70 12.39 21.14
CA ALA A 315 -2.10 12.26 22.53
C ALA A 315 -3.22 11.23 22.73
N SER A 316 -4.21 11.20 21.82
CA SER A 316 -5.34 10.27 21.88
C SER A 316 -5.31 9.12 20.86
N GLY A 317 -4.47 9.22 19.83
CA GLY A 317 -4.46 8.33 18.68
C GLY A 317 -5.65 8.53 17.74
N ASN A 318 -6.48 9.56 17.94
CA ASN A 318 -7.67 9.82 17.12
C ASN A 318 -7.32 10.53 15.80
N LEU A 319 -8.07 10.20 14.76
CA LEU A 319 -8.04 10.90 13.48
C LEU A 319 -8.58 12.34 13.62
N ILE A 320 -7.81 13.30 13.14
CA ILE A 320 -8.22 14.69 12.95
C ILE A 320 -8.82 14.87 11.54
N SER A 321 -8.13 14.35 10.52
CA SER A 321 -8.64 14.35 9.13
C SER A 321 -8.10 13.18 8.31
N LEU A 322 -8.88 12.72 7.34
CA LEU A 322 -8.47 11.77 6.31
C LEU A 322 -8.85 12.35 4.95
N GLN A 323 -7.83 12.74 4.21
CA GLN A 323 -7.94 13.24 2.85
C GLN A 323 -7.43 12.17 1.88
N MET A 324 -7.92 12.21 0.65
CA MET A 324 -7.52 11.30 -0.41
C MET A 324 -7.23 12.12 -1.66
N LEU A 325 -6.10 11.85 -2.31
CA LEU A 325 -5.65 12.48 -3.55
C LEU A 325 -6.13 11.63 -4.75
N PRO A 326 -7.07 12.12 -5.57
CA PRO A 326 -7.56 11.43 -6.76
C PRO A 326 -6.53 11.47 -7.89
N LEU A 327 -6.10 10.30 -8.33
CA LEU A 327 -5.12 10.13 -9.40
C LEU A 327 -5.68 9.22 -10.50
N ARG A 328 -5.07 9.33 -11.68
CA ARG A 328 -5.31 8.46 -12.82
C ARG A 328 -3.97 7.98 -13.39
N VAL A 329 -3.86 6.70 -13.71
CA VAL A 329 -2.74 6.17 -14.49
C VAL A 329 -3.01 6.38 -15.97
N SER A 330 -2.00 6.92 -16.67
CA SER A 330 -1.97 6.98 -18.13
C SER A 330 -0.50 7.05 -18.58
N ARG A 331 -0.07 6.08 -19.40
CA ARG A 331 1.32 5.86 -19.86
C ARG A 331 2.27 5.45 -18.73
N MET A 332 1.83 4.54 -17.88
CA MET A 332 2.50 4.01 -16.68
C MET A 332 2.99 5.14 -15.77
N ARG A 333 2.14 6.16 -15.62
CA ARG A 333 2.43 7.41 -14.93
C ARG A 333 1.17 7.96 -14.28
N LEU A 334 1.30 8.37 -13.03
CA LEU A 334 0.24 9.06 -12.29
C LEU A 334 0.08 10.51 -12.76
N GLN A 335 -1.17 10.88 -13.02
CA GLN A 335 -1.66 12.20 -13.38
C GLN A 335 -2.80 12.57 -12.41
N ARG A 336 -3.09 13.86 -12.21
CA ARG A 336 -4.29 14.26 -11.46
C ARG A 336 -5.55 13.70 -12.14
N ALA A 337 -6.47 13.15 -11.37
CA ALA A 337 -7.75 12.71 -11.92
C ALA A 337 -8.55 13.90 -12.46
N SER A 338 -9.33 13.67 -13.53
CA SER A 338 -10.31 14.64 -14.01
C SER A 338 -11.38 14.90 -12.94
N GLN A 339 -12.15 16.00 -13.05
CA GLN A 339 -13.27 16.24 -12.14
C GLN A 339 -14.28 15.08 -12.16
N THR A 340 -14.61 14.56 -13.35
CA THR A 340 -15.51 13.40 -13.51
C THR A 340 -14.96 12.13 -12.87
N ASP A 341 -13.66 11.86 -13.00
CA ASP A 341 -13.01 10.72 -12.34
C ASP A 341 -12.93 10.90 -10.81
N THR A 342 -12.69 12.13 -10.34
CA THR A 342 -12.72 12.50 -8.92
C THR A 342 -14.12 12.31 -8.31
N GLU A 343 -15.16 12.74 -9.01
CA GLU A 343 -16.55 12.55 -8.60
C GLU A 343 -16.97 11.07 -8.64
N TRP A 344 -16.45 10.28 -9.59
CA TRP A 344 -16.64 8.83 -9.60
C TRP A 344 -15.99 8.17 -8.39
N LEU A 345 -14.73 8.50 -8.07
CA LEU A 345 -14.04 8.02 -6.88
C LEU A 345 -14.80 8.39 -5.60
N ARG A 346 -15.21 9.66 -5.44
CA ARG A 346 -16.03 10.14 -4.31
C ARG A 346 -17.31 9.31 -4.13
N ASN A 347 -18.09 9.16 -5.21
CA ASN A 347 -19.33 8.39 -5.20
C ASN A 347 -19.08 6.90 -4.86
N THR A 348 -18.01 6.31 -5.40
CA THR A 348 -17.66 4.92 -5.13
C THR A 348 -17.25 4.71 -3.68
N ILE A 349 -16.31 5.50 -3.13
CA ILE A 349 -15.88 5.38 -1.73
C ILE A 349 -17.06 5.61 -0.77
N GLU A 350 -17.87 6.65 -0.97
CA GLU A 350 -19.06 6.91 -0.14
C GLU A 350 -20.07 5.75 -0.21
N ARG A 351 -20.34 5.21 -1.40
CA ARG A 351 -21.27 4.09 -1.59
C ARG A 351 -20.80 2.80 -0.90
N ILE A 352 -19.53 2.43 -1.03
CA ILE A 352 -19.00 1.18 -0.47
C ILE A 352 -18.73 1.29 1.05
N SER A 353 -18.47 2.51 1.53
CA SER A 353 -18.23 2.80 2.96
C SER A 353 -19.51 3.17 3.73
N ARG A 354 -20.66 3.29 3.05
CA ARG A 354 -21.94 3.70 3.64
C ARG A 354 -22.35 2.89 4.87
N ARG A 355 -22.07 1.58 4.88
CA ARG A 355 -22.39 0.69 6.03
C ARG A 355 -21.64 1.04 7.32
N PHE A 356 -20.55 1.80 7.20
CA PHE A 356 -19.71 2.29 8.29
C PHE A 356 -19.98 3.77 8.63
N GLY A 357 -21.08 4.36 8.13
CA GLY A 357 -21.46 5.75 8.43
C GLY A 357 -20.54 6.81 7.80
N ILE A 358 -19.78 6.45 6.77
CA ILE A 358 -18.87 7.35 6.06
C ILE A 358 -19.60 8.14 4.98
N ARG A 359 -19.29 9.44 4.90
CA ARG A 359 -19.55 10.31 3.75
C ARG A 359 -18.26 10.85 3.19
N VAL A 360 -18.27 11.24 1.91
CA VAL A 360 -17.09 11.79 1.23
C VAL A 360 -17.47 13.05 0.46
N VAL A 361 -16.76 14.14 0.76
CA VAL A 361 -16.91 15.45 0.10
C VAL A 361 -15.71 15.74 -0.81
N THR A 362 -15.93 16.52 -1.87
CA THR A 362 -14.83 17.10 -2.66
C THR A 362 -14.49 18.47 -2.10
N ARG A 363 -13.20 18.72 -1.88
CA ARG A 363 -12.65 20.00 -1.40
C ARG A 363 -12.33 20.94 -2.57
N PRO A 364 -12.18 22.26 -2.34
CA PRO A 364 -11.83 23.23 -3.39
C PRO A 364 -10.48 22.98 -4.10
N ASP A 365 -9.59 22.23 -3.45
CA ASP A 365 -8.27 21.80 -3.98
C ASP A 365 -8.34 20.51 -4.84
N ASN A 366 -9.57 20.02 -5.10
CA ASN A 366 -9.91 18.74 -5.75
C ASN A 366 -9.43 17.48 -5.01
N LEU A 367 -9.06 17.60 -3.72
CA LEU A 367 -8.93 16.44 -2.84
C LEU A 367 -10.31 15.95 -2.40
N LEU A 368 -10.37 14.68 -2.00
CA LEU A 368 -11.54 14.12 -1.33
C LEU A 368 -11.29 14.08 0.18
N GLU A 369 -12.34 14.26 0.98
CA GLU A 369 -12.25 14.24 2.44
C GLU A 369 -13.34 13.36 3.04
N VAL A 370 -12.94 12.45 3.91
CA VAL A 370 -13.85 11.58 4.68
C VAL A 370 -14.42 12.39 5.84
N VAL A 371 -15.75 12.44 5.93
CA VAL A 371 -16.46 13.08 7.03
C VAL A 371 -17.39 12.07 7.73
N PRO A 372 -17.35 11.95 9.06
CA PRO A 372 -18.30 11.13 9.80
C PRO A 372 -19.72 11.65 9.60
N ALA A 373 -20.70 10.77 9.34
CA ALA A 373 -22.09 11.18 9.10
C ALA A 373 -22.73 11.96 10.27
N ALA A 374 -22.22 11.80 11.49
CA ALA A 374 -22.69 12.53 12.68
C ALA A 374 -22.35 14.04 12.68
N ASN A 375 -21.35 14.48 11.90
CA ASN A 375 -20.84 15.85 11.94
C ASN A 375 -21.60 16.83 11.01
N LEU A 376 -22.81 16.49 10.58
CA LEU A 376 -23.59 17.28 9.61
C LEU A 376 -24.91 17.84 10.15
N THR A 377 -25.23 17.64 11.44
CA THR A 377 -26.39 18.25 12.11
C THR A 377 -26.04 19.59 12.78
N SER A 378 -25.20 20.40 12.14
CA SER A 378 -24.81 21.73 12.63
C SER A 378 -24.36 22.65 11.50
N LYS A 379 -25.29 22.91 10.56
CA LYS A 379 -25.34 24.06 9.65
C LYS A 379 -26.74 24.10 9.03
N GLU A 380 -27.62 24.85 9.69
CA GLU A 380 -28.85 25.39 9.09
C GLU A 380 -28.50 26.42 7.99
#